data_AF-A0A9N9XCM6-F1
#
_entry.id   AF-A0A9N9XCM6-F1
#
_cell.length_a   1.000
_cell.length_b   1.000
_cell.length_c   1.000
_cell.angle_alpha   90.00
_cell.angle_beta   90.00
_cell.angle_gamma   90.00
#
_symmetry.space_group_name_H-M   'P 1'
#
loop_
_entity.id
_entity.type
_entity.pdbx_description
1 polymer ?
#
loop_
_entity_poly.entity_id
_entity_poly.type
_entity_poly.pdbx_seq_one_letter_code
_entity_poly.pdbx_strand_id
1 'polypeptide(L)'
;MCKIGCLGDTKRRQLQSVQDKRKLSSKALFTEELLKITQRNEETSDGAQKNFFAIAHLNLLGEAMRSILIKRLIEIMLRLDMLVSALLERFGIFDIPEKWEAAITPEQVEKIKSFHKECLPKSGVNPELVQKARQGDFTNDPKLKEHIFCVSKLIGFQNDAGEIQVDVLKAKVGAALDDTALAAQLIDTCAKNLGDGPETAFETVKCYHEKTPVHLSII
;
A
#
# COMPACT_ATOMS: atom_id res chain seq x y z
N MET A 1 42.62 12.22 22.16
CA MET A 1 42.56 12.61 20.73
C MET A 1 41.33 11.98 20.10
N CYS A 2 40.56 12.68 19.27
CA CYS A 2 39.38 12.11 18.60
C CYS A 2 39.50 12.19 17.07
N LYS A 3 39.76 11.04 16.45
CA LYS A 3 39.58 10.70 15.02
C LYS A 3 39.17 9.22 15.09
N ILE A 4 38.01 8.77 14.62
CA ILE A 4 37.62 8.74 13.19
C ILE A 4 36.10 9.03 12.97
N GLY A 5 35.28 9.09 14.03
CA GLY A 5 33.80 9.02 13.91
C GLY A 5 33.06 10.21 13.26
N CYS A 6 33.66 11.38 13.10
CA CYS A 6 32.92 12.62 12.81
C CYS A 6 32.54 12.88 11.33
N LEU A 7 32.84 11.97 10.39
CA LEU A 7 32.58 12.20 8.95
C LEU A 7 31.16 11.85 8.46
N GLY A 8 30.40 11.04 9.22
CA GLY A 8 29.08 10.57 8.80
C GLY A 8 27.96 11.61 8.91
N ASP A 9 27.88 12.29 10.06
CA ASP A 9 26.72 13.13 10.41
C ASP A 9 26.58 14.39 9.57
N THR A 10 27.69 15.01 9.18
CA THR A 10 27.69 16.24 8.37
C THR A 10 27.10 15.97 6.99
N LYS A 11 27.42 14.82 6.39
CA LYS A 11 26.89 14.42 5.08
C LYS A 11 25.41 14.07 5.15
N ARG A 12 24.95 13.41 6.23
CA ARG A 12 23.52 13.12 6.47
C ARG A 12 22.70 14.41 6.66
N ARG A 13 23.17 15.35 7.49
CA ARG A 13 22.51 16.66 7.68
C ARG A 13 22.47 17.50 6.41
N GLN A 14 23.53 17.52 5.60
CA GLN A 14 23.51 18.21 4.31
C GLN A 14 22.49 17.59 3.34
N LEU A 15 22.41 16.26 3.24
CA LEU A 15 21.42 15.60 2.37
C LEU A 15 19.97 15.99 2.72
N GLN A 16 19.63 15.95 4.02
CA GLN A 16 18.30 16.34 4.51
C GLN A 16 17.95 17.78 4.08
N SER A 17 18.85 18.73 4.36
CA SER A 17 18.66 20.15 4.04
C SER A 17 18.52 20.47 2.54
N VAL A 18 19.01 19.58 1.66
CA VAL A 18 18.85 19.68 0.21
C VAL A 18 17.51 19.08 -0.24
N GLN A 19 17.06 17.99 0.36
CA GLN A 19 15.75 17.38 0.06
C GLN A 19 14.59 18.29 0.50
N ASP A 20 14.67 18.88 1.70
CA ASP A 20 13.62 19.76 2.21
C ASP A 20 13.48 21.05 1.39
N LYS A 21 14.61 21.63 0.93
CA LYS A 21 14.59 22.78 0.02
C LYS A 21 13.96 22.46 -1.34
N ARG A 22 14.17 21.25 -1.89
CA ARG A 22 13.48 20.81 -3.12
C ARG A 22 11.97 20.67 -2.90
N LYS A 23 11.54 20.08 -1.78
CA LYS A 23 10.11 19.96 -1.43
C LYS A 23 9.43 21.33 -1.28
N LEU A 24 10.08 22.31 -0.66
CA LEU A 24 9.56 23.68 -0.54
C LEU A 24 9.43 24.36 -1.92
N SER A 25 10.49 24.29 -2.73
CA SER A 25 10.52 24.93 -4.07
C SER A 25 9.46 24.36 -5.01
N SER A 26 9.21 23.04 -4.97
CA SER A 26 8.20 22.40 -5.82
C SER A 26 6.77 22.75 -5.42
N LYS A 27 6.50 23.07 -4.14
CA LYS A 27 5.17 23.50 -3.69
C LYS A 27 4.83 24.92 -4.12
N ALA A 28 5.81 25.84 -4.08
CA ALA A 28 5.62 27.24 -4.47
C ALA A 28 5.29 27.40 -5.96
N LEU A 29 6.04 26.71 -6.84
CA LEU A 29 5.81 26.72 -8.29
C LEU A 29 4.38 26.31 -8.67
N PHE A 30 3.86 25.25 -8.04
CA PHE A 30 2.54 24.70 -8.37
C PHE A 30 1.38 25.66 -8.02
N THR A 31 1.53 26.50 -6.99
CA THR A 31 0.54 27.52 -6.63
C THR A 31 0.50 28.73 -7.58
N GLU A 32 1.62 29.07 -8.23
CA GLU A 32 1.71 30.29 -9.06
C GLU A 32 1.20 30.07 -10.49
N GLU A 33 1.27 28.85 -11.03
CA GLU A 33 0.67 28.53 -12.33
C GLU A 33 -0.86 28.43 -12.27
N LEU A 34 -1.41 27.79 -11.23
CA LEU A 34 -2.86 27.61 -11.08
C LEU A 34 -3.62 28.96 -11.06
N LEU A 35 -3.07 29.98 -10.39
CA LEU A 35 -3.68 31.31 -10.33
C LEU A 35 -3.78 31.97 -11.72
N LYS A 36 -2.81 31.72 -12.61
CA LYS A 36 -2.72 32.25 -13.99
C LYS A 36 -3.61 31.49 -14.99
N ILE A 37 -4.23 30.41 -14.55
CA ILE A 37 -5.24 29.65 -15.31
C ILE A 37 -6.65 30.16 -14.96
N THR A 38 -6.94 30.45 -13.67
CA THR A 38 -8.25 30.95 -13.25
C THR A 38 -8.61 32.29 -13.88
N GLN A 39 -7.65 33.24 -13.92
CA GLN A 39 -7.87 34.62 -14.39
C GLN A 39 -8.10 34.77 -15.91
N ARG A 40 -8.05 33.71 -16.70
CA ARG A 40 -8.11 33.79 -18.18
C ARG A 40 -9.46 33.42 -18.79
N ASN A 41 -10.49 33.18 -17.96
CA ASN A 41 -11.75 32.58 -18.38
C ASN A 41 -12.97 33.53 -18.36
N GLU A 42 -12.82 34.80 -17.97
CA GLU A 42 -13.95 35.74 -17.85
C GLU A 42 -14.22 36.58 -19.12
N GLU A 43 -13.29 36.64 -20.07
CA GLU A 43 -13.44 37.42 -21.31
C GLU A 43 -13.61 36.55 -22.57
N THR A 44 -14.86 36.37 -23.04
CA THR A 44 -15.30 36.40 -24.48
C THR A 44 -16.71 35.81 -24.69
N SER A 45 -17.74 36.49 -24.16
CA SER A 45 -19.14 36.13 -24.40
C SER A 45 -19.72 36.80 -25.65
N ASP A 46 -19.53 36.20 -26.85
CA ASP A 46 -20.49 36.35 -27.96
C ASP A 46 -20.31 35.27 -29.07
N GLY A 47 -19.07 34.98 -29.48
CA GLY A 47 -18.77 34.09 -30.61
C GLY A 47 -19.02 32.58 -30.39
N ALA A 48 -19.53 32.17 -29.23
CA ALA A 48 -19.43 30.79 -28.76
C ALA A 48 -20.36 29.79 -29.49
N GLN A 49 -21.61 30.18 -29.77
CA GLN A 49 -22.70 29.20 -29.93
C GLN A 49 -22.63 28.33 -31.19
N LYS A 50 -22.06 28.82 -32.29
CA LYS A 50 -21.81 28.02 -33.51
C LYS A 50 -20.55 27.16 -33.40
N ASN A 51 -19.51 27.66 -32.73
CA ASN A 51 -18.28 26.89 -32.49
C ASN A 51 -18.51 25.77 -31.48
N PHE A 52 -19.40 25.94 -30.51
CA PHE A 52 -19.70 24.96 -29.46
C PHE A 52 -20.09 23.58 -30.03
N PHE A 53 -20.95 23.52 -31.06
CA PHE A 53 -21.34 22.24 -31.67
C PHE A 53 -20.19 21.58 -32.45
N ALA A 54 -19.38 22.35 -33.17
CA ALA A 54 -18.22 21.82 -33.88
C ALA A 54 -17.13 21.32 -32.91
N ILE A 55 -16.87 22.07 -31.85
CA ILE A 55 -15.93 21.71 -30.77
C ILE A 55 -16.44 20.49 -30.01
N ALA A 56 -17.73 20.39 -29.70
CA ALA A 56 -18.31 19.19 -29.06
C ALA A 56 -18.14 17.94 -29.93
N HIS A 57 -18.36 18.04 -31.25
CA HIS A 57 -18.19 16.92 -32.17
C HIS A 57 -16.71 16.51 -32.33
N LEU A 58 -15.79 17.49 -32.38
CA LEU A 58 -14.35 17.25 -32.38
C LEU A 58 -13.84 16.69 -31.04
N ASN A 59 -14.44 17.09 -29.92
CA ASN A 59 -14.13 16.55 -28.60
C ASN A 59 -14.62 15.11 -28.46
N LEU A 60 -15.84 14.76 -28.90
CA LEU A 60 -16.29 13.35 -28.92
C LEU A 60 -15.39 12.47 -29.80
N LEU A 61 -15.00 12.96 -30.98
CA LEU A 61 -14.04 12.26 -31.85
C LEU A 61 -12.65 12.17 -31.21
N GLY A 62 -12.23 13.21 -30.50
CA GLY A 62 -10.98 13.26 -29.73
C GLY A 62 -10.98 12.30 -28.53
N GLU A 63 -12.10 12.16 -27.82
CA GLU A 63 -12.29 11.22 -26.71
C GLU A 63 -12.39 9.78 -27.21
N ALA A 64 -13.09 9.53 -28.33
CA ALA A 64 -13.10 8.24 -28.98
C ALA A 64 -11.68 7.83 -29.46
N MET A 65 -10.94 8.75 -30.11
CA MET A 65 -9.55 8.50 -30.50
C MET A 65 -8.63 8.35 -29.30
N ARG A 66 -8.79 9.13 -28.23
CA ARG A 66 -8.04 8.94 -26.97
C ARG A 66 -8.35 7.59 -26.33
N SER A 67 -9.61 7.15 -26.31
CA SER A 67 -10.01 5.83 -25.79
C SER A 67 -9.41 4.70 -26.63
N ILE A 68 -9.41 4.82 -27.96
CA ILE A 68 -8.77 3.86 -28.87
C ILE A 68 -7.25 3.86 -28.71
N LEU A 69 -6.60 5.02 -28.60
CA LEU A 69 -5.16 5.15 -28.40
C LEU A 69 -4.73 4.64 -27.02
N ILE A 70 -5.49 4.92 -25.96
CA ILE A 70 -5.25 4.40 -24.61
C ILE A 70 -5.45 2.88 -24.59
N LYS A 71 -6.49 2.34 -25.22
CA LYS A 71 -6.68 0.88 -25.35
C LYS A 71 -5.57 0.22 -26.15
N ARG A 72 -5.12 0.82 -27.27
CA ARG A 72 -3.96 0.38 -28.05
C ARG A 72 -2.67 0.44 -27.24
N LEU A 73 -2.45 1.51 -26.48
CA LEU A 73 -1.29 1.66 -25.60
C LEU A 73 -1.30 0.62 -24.48
N ILE A 74 -2.45 0.37 -23.84
CA ILE A 74 -2.60 -0.70 -22.84
C ILE A 74 -2.36 -2.08 -23.46
N GLU A 75 -2.90 -2.36 -24.64
CA GLU A 75 -2.64 -3.61 -25.35
C GLU A 75 -1.17 -3.78 -25.73
N ILE A 76 -0.48 -2.68 -26.10
CA ILE A 76 0.96 -2.68 -26.40
C ILE A 76 1.79 -2.84 -25.12
N MET A 77 1.44 -2.16 -24.02
CA MET A 77 2.11 -2.32 -22.73
C MET A 77 1.98 -3.76 -22.23
N LEU A 78 0.77 -4.32 -22.16
CA LEU A 78 0.55 -5.71 -21.75
C LEU A 78 1.29 -6.73 -22.64
N ARG A 79 1.42 -6.45 -23.95
CA ARG A 79 2.23 -7.29 -24.88
C ARG A 79 3.74 -7.12 -24.64
N LEU A 80 4.20 -5.93 -24.25
CA LEU A 80 5.60 -5.68 -23.87
C LEU A 80 5.94 -6.32 -22.52
N ASP A 81 5.04 -6.23 -21.53
CA ASP A 81 5.18 -6.88 -20.23
C ASP A 81 5.34 -8.39 -20.40
N MET A 82 4.46 -9.04 -21.20
CA MET A 82 4.56 -10.47 -21.52
C MET A 82 5.86 -10.85 -22.24
N LEU A 83 6.41 -9.95 -23.08
CA LEU A 83 7.72 -10.17 -23.73
C LEU A 83 8.89 -9.97 -22.75
N VAL A 84 8.77 -9.04 -21.79
CA VAL A 84 9.73 -8.84 -20.71
C VAL A 84 9.75 -10.07 -19.80
N SER A 85 8.60 -10.61 -19.39
CA SER A 85 8.53 -11.87 -18.62
C SER A 85 9.22 -13.03 -19.34
N ALA A 86 8.91 -13.24 -20.63
CA ALA A 86 9.52 -14.31 -21.43
C ALA A 86 11.04 -14.11 -21.65
N LEU A 87 11.52 -12.87 -21.67
CA LEU A 87 12.96 -12.57 -21.70
C LEU A 87 13.63 -12.83 -20.34
N LEU A 88 13.00 -12.46 -19.23
CA LEU A 88 13.50 -12.69 -17.87
C LEU A 88 13.61 -14.20 -17.56
N GLU A 89 12.58 -14.99 -17.91
CA GLU A 89 12.62 -16.45 -17.90
C GLU A 89 13.83 -16.98 -18.71
N ARG A 90 14.02 -16.46 -19.93
CA ARG A 90 15.08 -16.90 -20.85
C ARG A 90 16.49 -16.59 -20.35
N PHE A 91 16.66 -15.54 -19.55
CA PHE A 91 17.94 -15.18 -18.90
C PHE A 91 18.10 -15.77 -17.50
N GLY A 92 17.13 -16.53 -16.98
CA GLY A 92 17.17 -17.08 -15.63
C GLY A 92 17.01 -16.02 -14.53
N ILE A 93 16.52 -14.83 -14.87
CA ILE A 93 16.28 -13.71 -13.94
C ILE A 93 14.82 -13.77 -13.47
N PHE A 94 14.36 -14.96 -13.08
CA PHE A 94 13.01 -15.20 -12.57
C PHE A 94 12.90 -14.86 -11.07
N ASP A 95 14.03 -14.84 -10.35
CA ASP A 95 14.12 -14.35 -8.97
C ASP A 95 14.12 -12.81 -8.86
N ILE A 96 13.24 -12.14 -9.62
CA ILE A 96 12.79 -10.79 -9.30
C ILE A 96 11.56 -10.94 -8.40
N PRO A 97 11.62 -10.62 -7.09
CA PRO A 97 10.46 -10.59 -6.22
C PRO A 97 9.60 -9.35 -6.56
N GLU A 98 8.91 -9.41 -7.69
CA GLU A 98 8.01 -8.35 -8.17
C GLU A 98 6.80 -8.21 -7.22
N LYS A 99 6.42 -9.32 -6.59
CA LYS A 99 5.81 -9.25 -5.26
C LYS A 99 6.92 -8.99 -4.23
N TRP A 100 7.07 -7.73 -3.89
CA TRP A 100 7.58 -7.29 -2.59
C TRP A 100 6.97 -8.18 -1.47
N GLU A 101 7.80 -9.04 -0.87
CA GLU A 101 7.45 -9.88 0.29
C GLU A 101 8.28 -9.46 1.50
N ALA A 102 7.71 -9.56 2.71
CA ALA A 102 8.30 -8.98 3.91
C ALA A 102 9.51 -9.80 4.35
N ALA A 103 10.37 -9.20 5.17
CA ALA A 103 11.45 -9.89 5.87
C ALA A 103 10.89 -10.80 6.99
N ILE A 104 10.08 -11.79 6.60
CA ILE A 104 9.53 -12.85 7.44
C ILE A 104 10.40 -14.09 7.21
N THR A 105 11.14 -14.47 8.23
CA THR A 105 11.99 -15.67 8.21
C THR A 105 11.17 -16.96 8.05
N PRO A 106 11.74 -18.05 7.49
CA PRO A 106 11.06 -19.34 7.42
C PRO A 106 10.54 -19.85 8.77
N GLU A 107 11.26 -19.56 9.86
CA GLU A 107 10.83 -19.90 11.23
C GLU A 107 9.55 -19.14 11.64
N GLN A 108 9.45 -17.85 11.30
CA GLN A 108 8.24 -17.06 11.53
C GLN A 108 7.06 -17.58 10.68
N VAL A 109 7.32 -17.98 9.43
CA VAL A 109 6.29 -18.58 8.55
C VAL A 109 5.75 -19.89 9.14
N GLU A 110 6.62 -20.81 9.60
CA GLU A 110 6.15 -22.05 10.25
C GLU A 110 5.46 -21.80 11.58
N LYS A 111 5.87 -20.77 12.34
CA LYS A 111 5.20 -20.38 13.57
C LYS A 111 3.80 -19.79 13.33
N ILE A 112 3.64 -18.96 12.28
CA ILE A 112 2.31 -18.49 11.85
C ILE A 112 1.44 -19.68 11.41
N LYS A 113 1.98 -20.60 10.60
CA LYS A 113 1.28 -21.85 10.22
C LYS A 113 0.86 -22.71 11.42
N SER A 114 1.65 -22.76 12.50
CA SER A 114 1.26 -23.50 13.71
C SER A 114 0.10 -22.81 14.45
N PHE A 115 0.11 -21.48 14.55
CA PHE A 115 -1.00 -20.70 15.12
C PHE A 115 -2.31 -20.89 14.35
N HIS A 116 -2.30 -20.91 13.01
CA HIS A 116 -3.50 -21.22 12.23
C HIS A 116 -4.03 -22.64 12.50
N LYS A 117 -3.15 -23.65 12.58
CA LYS A 117 -3.53 -25.02 12.92
C LYS A 117 -4.19 -25.12 14.30
N GLU A 118 -3.74 -24.31 15.26
CA GLU A 118 -4.32 -24.24 16.61
C GLU A 118 -5.65 -23.45 16.65
N CYS A 119 -5.77 -22.39 15.85
CA CYS A 119 -6.94 -21.51 15.86
C CYS A 119 -8.10 -21.97 14.96
N LEU A 120 -7.85 -22.78 13.92
CA LEU A 120 -8.89 -23.35 13.06
C LEU A 120 -9.97 -24.13 13.85
N PRO A 121 -9.63 -25.11 14.73
CA PRO A 121 -10.64 -25.83 15.50
C PRO A 121 -11.27 -24.98 16.62
N LYS A 122 -10.61 -23.91 17.08
CA LYS A 122 -11.14 -23.01 18.12
C LYS A 122 -12.23 -22.09 17.60
N SER A 123 -12.04 -21.47 16.43
CA SER A 123 -13.04 -20.58 15.83
C SER A 123 -14.10 -21.33 15.01
N GLY A 124 -13.79 -22.53 14.50
CA GLY A 124 -14.69 -23.31 13.65
C GLY A 124 -15.02 -22.63 12.32
N VAL A 125 -14.12 -21.75 11.85
CA VAL A 125 -14.19 -21.04 10.57
C VAL A 125 -14.07 -22.01 9.38
N ASN A 126 -14.71 -21.69 8.26
CA ASN A 126 -14.43 -22.39 7.00
C ASN A 126 -13.01 -22.01 6.51
N PRO A 127 -12.09 -22.97 6.29
CA PRO A 127 -10.75 -22.69 5.77
C PRO A 127 -10.73 -21.87 4.46
N GLU A 128 -11.77 -21.98 3.62
CA GLU A 128 -11.90 -21.19 2.38
C GLU A 128 -12.01 -19.69 2.67
N LEU A 129 -12.66 -19.28 3.77
CA LEU A 129 -12.75 -17.88 4.18
C LEU A 129 -11.40 -17.34 4.67
N VAL A 130 -10.60 -18.18 5.31
CA VAL A 130 -9.21 -17.84 5.68
C VAL A 130 -8.35 -17.69 4.42
N GLN A 131 -8.51 -18.59 3.45
CA GLN A 131 -7.81 -18.50 2.16
C GLN A 131 -8.20 -17.26 1.34
N LYS A 132 -9.48 -16.86 1.37
CA LYS A 132 -9.99 -15.61 0.79
C LYS A 132 -9.39 -14.37 1.46
N ALA A 133 -9.32 -14.34 2.79
CA ALA A 133 -8.68 -13.24 3.52
C ALA A 133 -7.18 -13.08 3.19
N ARG A 134 -6.46 -14.19 2.92
CA ARG A 134 -5.08 -14.20 2.39
C ARG A 134 -4.93 -13.64 0.96
N GLN A 135 -6.05 -13.34 0.29
CA GLN A 135 -6.12 -12.81 -1.07
C GLN A 135 -6.78 -11.42 -1.11
N GLY A 136 -7.13 -10.86 0.06
CA GLY A 136 -7.82 -9.57 0.19
C GLY A 136 -9.35 -9.65 0.22
N ASP A 137 -9.96 -10.83 0.05
CA ASP A 137 -11.41 -11.04 0.23
C ASP A 137 -11.72 -11.25 1.73
N PHE A 138 -11.79 -10.14 2.45
CA PHE A 138 -12.21 -10.08 3.85
C PHE A 138 -13.74 -10.17 3.95
N THR A 139 -14.28 -11.38 3.72
CA THR A 139 -15.69 -11.70 3.98
C THR A 139 -16.04 -11.42 5.46
N ASN A 140 -17.13 -10.68 5.71
CA ASN A 140 -17.57 -10.29 7.05
C ASN A 140 -18.27 -11.45 7.81
N ASP A 141 -17.50 -12.48 8.17
CA ASP A 141 -17.97 -13.66 8.93
C ASP A 141 -17.45 -13.64 10.39
N PRO A 142 -18.32 -13.83 11.41
CA PRO A 142 -17.90 -13.80 12.81
C PRO A 142 -16.81 -14.81 13.19
N LYS A 143 -16.80 -16.01 12.58
CA LYS A 143 -15.79 -17.04 12.88
C LYS A 143 -14.44 -16.71 12.25
N LEU A 144 -14.43 -15.99 11.13
CA LEU A 144 -13.21 -15.43 10.57
C LEU A 144 -12.62 -14.35 11.49
N LYS A 145 -13.45 -13.50 12.12
CA LYS A 145 -12.99 -12.54 13.13
C LYS A 145 -12.38 -13.25 14.34
N GLU A 146 -13.05 -14.25 14.88
CA GLU A 146 -12.53 -15.11 15.97
C GLU A 146 -11.22 -15.83 15.57
N HIS A 147 -11.10 -16.27 14.31
CA HIS A 147 -9.87 -16.90 13.82
C HIS A 147 -8.69 -15.92 13.83
N ILE A 148 -8.90 -14.72 13.28
CA ILE A 148 -7.88 -13.67 13.21
C ILE A 148 -7.54 -13.17 14.61
N PHE A 149 -8.51 -13.06 15.52
CA PHE A 149 -8.28 -12.72 16.93
C PHE A 149 -7.42 -13.76 17.66
N CYS A 150 -7.75 -15.05 17.52
CA CYS A 150 -6.98 -16.14 18.08
C CYS A 150 -5.51 -16.12 17.60
N VAL A 151 -5.28 -15.90 16.29
CA VAL A 151 -3.93 -15.81 15.71
C VAL A 151 -3.20 -14.54 16.16
N SER A 152 -3.89 -13.39 16.19
CA SER A 152 -3.39 -12.11 16.71
C SER A 152 -2.87 -12.23 18.15
N LYS A 153 -3.62 -12.93 19.01
CA LYS A 153 -3.22 -13.24 20.39
C LYS A 153 -1.98 -14.14 20.47
N LEU A 154 -1.92 -15.22 19.68
CA LEU A 154 -0.76 -16.12 19.67
C LEU A 154 0.52 -15.46 19.12
N ILE A 155 0.41 -14.49 18.20
CA ILE A 155 1.54 -13.68 17.73
C ILE A 155 1.96 -12.64 18.79
N GLY A 156 1.07 -12.28 19.72
CA GLY A 156 1.26 -11.24 20.74
C GLY A 156 0.90 -9.84 20.25
N PHE A 157 0.09 -9.70 19.19
CA PHE A 157 -0.39 -8.40 18.71
C PHE A 157 -1.58 -7.86 19.52
N GLN A 158 -2.36 -8.73 20.17
CA GLN A 158 -3.44 -8.36 21.08
C GLN A 158 -3.39 -9.22 22.35
N ASN A 159 -3.95 -8.71 23.45
CA ASN A 159 -4.14 -9.45 24.69
C ASN A 159 -5.51 -10.15 24.75
N ASP A 160 -5.81 -10.84 25.85
CA ASP A 160 -7.10 -11.51 26.06
C ASP A 160 -8.31 -10.55 26.09
N ALA A 161 -8.10 -9.27 26.37
CA ALA A 161 -9.13 -8.23 26.39
C ALA A 161 -9.36 -7.54 25.03
N GLY A 162 -8.67 -7.97 23.96
CA GLY A 162 -8.79 -7.38 22.62
C GLY A 162 -7.87 -6.17 22.37
N GLU A 163 -7.12 -5.72 23.38
CA GLU A 163 -6.31 -4.51 23.29
C GLU A 163 -5.02 -4.75 22.49
N ILE A 164 -4.76 -3.88 21.50
CA ILE A 164 -3.58 -3.99 20.64
C ILE A 164 -2.31 -3.63 21.42
N GLN A 165 -1.33 -4.53 21.37
CA GLN A 165 -0.02 -4.38 22.01
C GLN A 165 0.91 -3.57 21.10
N VAL A 166 0.70 -2.25 21.09
CA VAL A 166 1.30 -1.29 20.14
C VAL A 166 2.82 -1.42 20.02
N ASP A 167 3.56 -1.54 21.13
CA ASP A 167 5.03 -1.67 21.09
C ASP A 167 5.48 -2.99 20.45
N VAL A 168 4.76 -4.08 20.71
CA VAL A 168 5.03 -5.41 20.15
C VAL A 168 4.75 -5.41 18.64
N LEU A 169 3.65 -4.77 18.23
CA LEU A 169 3.30 -4.56 16.82
C LEU A 169 4.36 -3.70 16.11
N LYS A 170 4.81 -2.61 16.74
CA LYS A 170 5.84 -1.69 16.20
C LYS A 170 7.20 -2.36 16.01
N ALA A 171 7.64 -3.15 16.98
CA ALA A 171 8.88 -3.91 16.87
C ALA A 171 8.83 -4.96 15.75
N LYS A 172 7.73 -5.72 15.66
CA LYS A 172 7.56 -6.80 14.66
C LYS A 172 7.34 -6.26 13.24
N VAL A 173 6.46 -5.28 13.05
CA VAL A 173 6.19 -4.67 11.73
C VAL A 173 7.39 -3.86 11.25
N GLY A 174 8.07 -3.12 12.14
CA GLY A 174 9.30 -2.39 11.80
C GLY A 174 10.42 -3.31 11.32
N ALA A 175 10.58 -4.49 11.95
CA ALA A 175 11.55 -5.49 11.49
C ALA A 175 11.13 -6.19 10.18
N ALA A 176 9.83 -6.45 9.99
CA ALA A 176 9.32 -7.13 8.79
C ALA A 176 9.34 -6.25 7.52
N LEU A 177 9.29 -4.92 7.67
CA LEU A 177 9.31 -3.95 6.56
C LEU A 177 10.69 -3.30 6.33
N ASP A 178 11.64 -3.45 7.26
CA ASP A 178 12.89 -2.66 7.38
C ASP A 178 12.69 -1.12 7.43
N ASP A 179 11.44 -0.66 7.57
CA ASP A 179 11.06 0.75 7.68
C ASP A 179 10.21 1.00 8.95
N THR A 180 10.88 1.52 9.97
CA THR A 180 10.26 1.88 11.26
C THR A 180 9.38 3.13 11.19
N ALA A 181 9.52 3.98 10.16
CA ALA A 181 8.69 5.16 9.95
C ALA A 181 7.38 4.79 9.25
N LEU A 182 7.44 3.93 8.23
CA LEU A 182 6.27 3.32 7.61
C LEU A 182 5.50 2.47 8.63
N ALA A 183 6.19 1.62 9.41
CA ALA A 183 5.57 0.84 10.48
C ALA A 183 4.82 1.71 11.51
N ALA A 184 5.37 2.88 11.89
CA ALA A 184 4.67 3.81 12.78
C ALA A 184 3.41 4.41 12.14
N GLN A 185 3.50 4.87 10.88
CA GLN A 185 2.34 5.44 10.15
C GLN A 185 1.20 4.41 9.97
N LEU A 186 1.55 3.15 9.71
CA LEU A 186 0.59 2.05 9.59
C LEU A 186 -0.10 1.74 10.92
N ILE A 187 0.65 1.77 12.03
CA ILE A 187 0.10 1.58 13.37
C ILE A 187 -0.89 2.71 13.69
N ASP A 188 -0.48 3.97 13.55
CA ASP A 188 -1.35 5.13 13.82
C ASP A 188 -2.62 5.13 12.92
N THR A 189 -2.54 4.52 11.74
CA THR A 189 -3.65 4.43 10.77
C THR A 189 -4.58 3.23 11.02
N CYS A 190 -4.04 2.06 11.33
CA CYS A 190 -4.75 0.78 11.32
C CYS A 190 -4.93 0.13 12.70
N ALA A 191 -4.06 0.39 13.67
CA ALA A 191 -4.08 -0.24 14.99
C ALA A 191 -5.09 0.43 15.95
N LYS A 192 -6.35 0.53 15.53
CA LYS A 192 -7.44 1.19 16.27
C LYS A 192 -8.21 0.17 17.10
N ASN A 193 -8.20 0.31 18.42
CA ASN A 193 -9.05 -0.48 19.30
C ASN A 193 -10.53 -0.06 19.11
N LEU A 194 -11.39 -1.02 18.76
CA LEU A 194 -12.82 -0.83 18.51
C LEU A 194 -13.71 -1.25 19.69
N GLY A 195 -13.12 -1.70 20.80
CA GLY A 195 -13.83 -2.16 22.00
C GLY A 195 -14.29 -3.62 21.96
N ASP A 196 -14.39 -4.22 20.77
CA ASP A 196 -14.51 -5.67 20.57
C ASP A 196 -13.20 -6.24 20.02
N GLY A 197 -12.72 -7.34 20.60
CA GLY A 197 -11.44 -7.97 20.22
C GLY A 197 -11.44 -8.55 18.81
N PRO A 198 -12.37 -9.45 18.45
CA PRO A 198 -12.59 -9.95 17.10
C PRO A 198 -12.73 -8.86 16.02
N GLU A 199 -13.55 -7.84 16.24
CA GLU A 199 -13.71 -6.71 15.31
C GLU A 199 -12.40 -5.92 15.15
N THR A 200 -11.75 -5.62 16.28
CA THR A 200 -10.45 -4.93 16.30
C THR A 200 -9.39 -5.73 15.52
N ALA A 201 -9.33 -7.05 15.69
CA ALA A 201 -8.40 -7.92 14.97
C ALA A 201 -8.68 -7.93 13.45
N PHE A 202 -9.94 -8.08 13.08
CA PHE A 202 -10.39 -8.15 11.68
C PHE A 202 -10.08 -6.84 10.93
N GLU A 203 -10.57 -5.70 11.40
CA GLU A 203 -10.36 -4.41 10.75
C GLU A 203 -8.89 -3.95 10.79
N THR A 204 -8.14 -4.30 11.85
CA THR A 204 -6.69 -4.04 11.88
C THR A 204 -5.98 -4.74 10.72
N VAL A 205 -6.11 -6.07 10.58
CA VAL A 205 -5.35 -6.82 9.56
C VAL A 205 -5.84 -6.51 8.14
N LYS A 206 -7.15 -6.29 7.95
CA LYS A 206 -7.72 -5.78 6.69
C LYS A 206 -7.11 -4.42 6.32
N CYS A 207 -7.02 -3.49 7.26
CA CYS A 207 -6.37 -2.19 7.03
C CYS A 207 -4.88 -2.35 6.70
N TYR A 208 -4.15 -3.27 7.34
CA TYR A 208 -2.78 -3.59 6.92
C TYR A 208 -2.73 -4.08 5.47
N HIS A 209 -3.56 -5.05 5.07
CA HIS A 209 -3.61 -5.55 3.69
C HIS A 209 -3.97 -4.44 2.67
N GLU A 210 -4.80 -3.46 3.04
CA GLU A 210 -5.17 -2.34 2.15
C GLU A 210 -4.13 -1.20 2.08
N LYS A 211 -3.37 -0.96 3.15
CA LYS A 211 -2.56 0.27 3.32
C LYS A 211 -1.06 0.05 3.24
N THR A 212 -0.61 -1.19 3.36
CA THR A 212 0.79 -1.53 3.11
C THR A 212 1.01 -1.64 1.57
N PRO A 213 2.11 -1.08 0.99
CA PRO A 213 2.32 -1.04 -0.48
C PRO A 213 2.74 -2.37 -1.15
N VAL A 214 3.74 -3.08 -0.54
CA VAL A 214 4.27 -5.61 0.74
C VAL A 214 3.15 -6.54 1.47
N HIS A 215 2.70 -7.63 0.85
CA HIS A 215 1.67 -8.48 1.44
C HIS A 215 2.14 -9.22 2.73
N LEU A 216 1.87 -8.65 3.90
CA LEU A 216 2.09 -9.24 5.23
C LEU A 216 1.09 -10.39 5.48
N SER A 217 1.41 -11.61 5.06
CA SER A 217 0.56 -12.79 5.31
C SER A 217 0.68 -13.29 6.75
N ILE A 218 0.04 -12.56 7.67
CA ILE A 218 -0.23 -12.96 9.06
C ILE A 218 -1.63 -13.58 9.24
N ILE A 219 -2.32 -13.85 8.12
CA ILE A 219 -3.51 -14.70 8.00
C ILE A 219 -3.16 -15.94 7.18
#